data_AF-A0A397WEC3-F1
#
_entry.id   AF-A0A397WEC3-F1
#
_cell.length_a   1.000
_cell.length_b   1.000
_cell.length_c   1.000
_cell.angle_alpha   90.00
_cell.angle_beta   90.00
_cell.angle_gamma   90.00
#
_symmetry.space_group_name_H-M   'P 1'
#
loop_
_entity.id
_entity.type
_entity.pdbx_description
1 polymer ?
#
loop_
_entity_poly.entity_id
_entity_poly.type
_entity_poly.pdbx_seq_one_letter_code
_entity_poly.pdbx_strand_id
1 'polypeptide(L)'
;MIDLQTIRDRVVKEKFRLQFSSNIPKVWQDIAYAAMNHDPDFRPTIAKIFSALYEYHHNDEKKEILPVGDDNFMLVDEMISVDQAIEEHRKPDGNKQKAWESFKYYAKLGDIMAKYWVGYYLYHSILPEHKENRQENFQHAAILFKEAADHGIVEAQLRYGFCLRQGDGVPVNRDEAMRYFKLVADNGNPTAMYNVGSAYWIGKGVIKDREIGSKYLRTAAKKDQHNAIAMCKKLGISY
;
A
#
# COMPACT_ATOMS: atom_id res chain seq x y z
N MET A 1 -50.96 -33.87 -3.48
CA MET A 1 -50.58 -32.48 -3.10
C MET A 1 -49.56 -32.62 -1.98
N ILE A 2 -48.30 -32.22 -2.20
CA ILE A 2 -47.27 -32.43 -1.18
C ILE A 2 -47.45 -31.35 -0.11
N ASP A 3 -47.65 -31.77 1.14
CA ASP A 3 -47.83 -30.88 2.28
C ASP A 3 -46.53 -30.10 2.57
N LEU A 4 -46.61 -28.78 2.43
CA LEU A 4 -45.51 -27.85 2.69
C LEU A 4 -44.99 -27.93 4.13
N GLN A 5 -45.87 -28.27 5.08
CA GLN A 5 -45.47 -28.41 6.48
C GLN A 5 -44.62 -29.67 6.68
N THR A 6 -45.00 -30.78 6.06
CA THR A 6 -44.21 -32.03 6.03
C THR A 6 -42.84 -31.83 5.36
N ILE A 7 -42.76 -31.07 4.26
CA ILE A 7 -41.46 -30.73 3.63
C ILE A 7 -40.61 -29.90 4.59
N ARG A 8 -41.20 -28.87 5.22
CA ARG A 8 -40.49 -27.97 6.14
C ARG A 8 -39.95 -28.72 7.35
N ASP A 9 -40.73 -29.62 7.93
CA ASP A 9 -40.32 -30.40 9.09
C ASP A 9 -39.17 -31.36 8.75
N ARG A 10 -39.20 -32.05 7.60
CA ARG A 10 -38.05 -32.85 7.11
C ARG A 10 -36.79 -32.03 6.92
N VAL A 11 -36.88 -30.88 6.25
CA VAL A 11 -35.68 -30.09 5.89
C VAL A 11 -35.10 -29.32 7.08
N VAL A 12 -35.95 -28.84 7.99
CA VAL A 12 -35.54 -27.96 9.09
C VAL A 12 -35.31 -28.73 10.39
N LYS A 13 -36.22 -29.63 10.80
CA LYS A 13 -36.10 -30.38 12.08
C LYS A 13 -35.19 -31.60 11.93
N GLU A 14 -35.39 -32.40 10.89
CA GLU A 14 -34.61 -33.62 10.68
C GLU A 14 -33.28 -33.36 9.98
N LYS A 15 -32.97 -32.08 9.66
CA LYS A 15 -31.81 -31.65 8.87
C LYS A 15 -31.66 -32.47 7.59
N PHE A 16 -32.77 -32.94 7.01
CA PHE A 16 -32.72 -33.74 5.80
C PHE A 16 -32.12 -32.89 4.67
N ARG A 17 -31.08 -33.43 4.05
CA ARG A 17 -30.36 -32.83 2.93
C ARG A 17 -30.33 -33.87 1.82
N LEU A 18 -30.82 -33.52 0.64
CA LEU A 18 -30.62 -34.36 -0.53
C LEU A 18 -29.12 -34.52 -0.75
N GLN A 19 -28.69 -35.75 -0.96
CA GLN A 19 -27.29 -36.04 -1.24
C GLN A 19 -26.99 -35.54 -2.66
N PHE A 20 -25.90 -34.78 -2.80
CA PHE A 20 -25.41 -34.40 -4.11
C PHE A 20 -24.82 -35.61 -4.83
N SER A 21 -24.88 -35.59 -6.16
CA SER A 21 -24.11 -36.54 -6.98
C SER A 21 -22.62 -36.44 -6.65
N SER A 22 -21.89 -37.55 -6.74
CA SER A 22 -20.48 -37.64 -6.32
C SER A 22 -19.52 -36.73 -7.08
N ASN A 23 -19.92 -36.26 -8.26
CA ASN A 23 -19.16 -35.35 -9.11
C ASN A 23 -19.38 -33.86 -8.77
N ILE A 24 -20.24 -33.53 -7.80
CA ILE A 24 -20.44 -32.15 -7.37
C ILE A 24 -19.34 -31.75 -6.38
N PRO A 25 -18.56 -30.69 -6.64
CA PRO A 25 -17.46 -30.29 -5.78
C PRO A 25 -17.94 -29.81 -4.41
N LYS A 26 -17.11 -30.03 -3.40
CA LYS A 26 -17.47 -29.80 -2.00
C LYS A 26 -17.95 -28.36 -1.73
N VAL A 27 -17.27 -27.38 -2.30
CA VAL A 27 -17.60 -25.94 -2.18
C VAL A 27 -19.05 -25.65 -2.60
N TRP A 28 -19.54 -26.33 -3.65
CA TRP A 28 -20.92 -26.16 -4.12
C TRP A 28 -21.94 -26.78 -3.20
N GLN A 29 -21.62 -27.96 -2.68
CA GLN A 29 -22.47 -28.61 -1.69
C GLN A 29 -22.64 -27.70 -0.48
N ASP A 30 -21.55 -27.10 -0.02
CA ASP A 30 -21.53 -26.24 1.17
C ASP A 30 -22.30 -24.93 0.93
N ILE A 31 -22.18 -24.31 -0.25
CA ILE A 31 -22.93 -23.10 -0.61
C ILE A 31 -24.41 -23.38 -0.76
N ALA A 32 -24.77 -24.46 -1.45
CA ALA A 32 -26.17 -24.86 -1.59
C ALA A 32 -26.78 -25.18 -0.21
N TYR A 33 -26.04 -25.84 0.68
CA TYR A 33 -26.48 -26.06 2.06
C TYR A 33 -26.64 -24.76 2.86
N ALA A 34 -25.72 -23.81 2.72
CA ALA A 34 -25.81 -22.51 3.38
C ALA A 34 -26.98 -21.66 2.83
N ALA A 35 -27.24 -21.70 1.51
CA ALA A 35 -28.37 -21.03 0.87
C ALA A 35 -29.73 -21.55 1.35
N MET A 36 -29.79 -22.83 1.71
CA MET A 36 -30.97 -23.47 2.30
C MET A 36 -31.08 -23.30 3.83
N ASN A 37 -30.26 -22.45 4.45
CA ASN A 37 -30.37 -22.21 5.89
C ASN A 37 -31.74 -21.59 6.22
N HIS A 38 -32.40 -22.11 7.26
CA HIS A 38 -33.70 -21.61 7.68
C HIS A 38 -33.65 -20.13 8.10
N ASP A 39 -32.56 -19.73 8.75
CA ASP A 39 -32.31 -18.36 9.19
C ASP A 39 -31.71 -17.53 8.05
N PRO A 40 -32.39 -16.46 7.61
CA PRO A 40 -31.92 -15.59 6.52
C PRO A 40 -30.56 -14.93 6.77
N ASP A 41 -30.21 -14.64 8.01
CA ASP A 41 -28.96 -13.93 8.34
C ASP A 41 -27.72 -14.80 8.09
N PHE A 42 -27.92 -16.12 8.07
CA PHE A 42 -26.87 -17.10 7.77
C PHE A 42 -26.90 -17.59 6.31
N ARG A 43 -27.80 -17.06 5.47
CA ARG A 43 -27.79 -17.37 4.04
C ARG A 43 -26.70 -16.55 3.34
N PRO A 44 -25.91 -17.16 2.44
CA PRO A 44 -25.01 -16.42 1.59
C PRO A 44 -25.79 -15.42 0.73
N THR A 45 -25.20 -14.23 0.54
CA THR A 45 -25.76 -13.25 -0.39
C THR A 45 -25.75 -13.78 -1.82
N ILE A 46 -26.62 -13.24 -2.67
CA ILE A 46 -26.63 -13.54 -4.11
C ILE A 46 -25.23 -13.33 -4.71
N ALA A 47 -24.53 -12.25 -4.31
CA ALA A 47 -23.16 -12.00 -4.71
C ALA A 47 -22.21 -13.16 -4.33
N LYS A 48 -22.28 -13.66 -3.10
CA LYS A 48 -21.46 -14.78 -2.62
C LYS A 48 -21.74 -16.09 -3.38
N ILE A 49 -23.00 -16.33 -3.76
CA ILE A 49 -23.38 -17.49 -4.58
C ILE A 49 -22.75 -17.38 -5.97
N PHE A 50 -22.88 -16.22 -6.63
CA PHE A 50 -22.33 -16.00 -7.97
C PHE A 50 -20.80 -15.94 -8.00
N SER A 51 -20.14 -15.41 -6.97
CA SER A 51 -18.68 -15.46 -6.86
C SER A 51 -18.15 -16.89 -6.83
N ALA A 52 -18.79 -17.78 -6.08
CA ALA A 52 -18.37 -19.17 -6.06
C ALA A 52 -18.68 -19.96 -7.34
N LEU A 53 -19.81 -19.63 -8.02
CA LEU A 53 -20.12 -20.13 -9.36
C LEU A 53 -19.00 -19.78 -10.34
N TYR A 54 -18.59 -18.52 -10.29
CA TYR A 54 -17.52 -17.98 -11.11
C TYR A 54 -16.17 -18.63 -10.77
N GLU A 55 -15.81 -18.70 -9.48
CA GLU A 55 -14.58 -19.33 -9.00
C GLU A 55 -14.44 -20.77 -9.48
N TYR A 56 -15.47 -21.61 -9.32
CA TYR A 56 -15.35 -23.02 -9.70
C TYR A 56 -15.20 -23.26 -11.20
N HIS A 57 -15.89 -22.48 -12.02
CA HIS A 57 -15.74 -22.62 -13.47
C HIS A 57 -14.36 -22.17 -13.96
N HIS A 58 -13.64 -21.39 -13.14
CA HIS A 58 -12.35 -20.79 -13.48
C HIS A 58 -11.17 -21.29 -12.61
N ASN A 59 -11.38 -22.19 -11.65
CA ASN A 59 -10.33 -22.74 -10.79
C ASN A 59 -10.07 -24.22 -11.08
N ASP A 60 -8.93 -24.50 -11.73
CA ASP A 60 -8.22 -25.77 -11.54
C ASP A 60 -7.25 -25.71 -10.34
N GLU A 61 -6.97 -24.57 -9.70
CA GLU A 61 -6.16 -24.56 -8.46
C GLU A 61 -6.28 -23.27 -7.61
N LYS A 62 -7.08 -23.40 -6.53
CA LYS A 62 -7.10 -22.66 -5.24
C LYS A 62 -6.64 -21.19 -5.22
N LYS A 63 -7.59 -20.26 -5.09
CA LYS A 63 -7.38 -18.91 -4.53
C LYS A 63 -8.53 -18.53 -3.58
N GLU A 64 -8.19 -18.26 -2.33
CA GLU A 64 -9.11 -17.79 -1.27
C GLU A 64 -9.44 -16.30 -1.46
N ILE A 65 -10.73 -15.95 -1.38
CA ILE A 65 -11.23 -14.58 -1.50
C ILE A 65 -11.59 -14.03 -0.12
N LEU A 66 -11.07 -12.84 0.23
CA LEU A 66 -11.57 -11.98 1.31
C LEU A 66 -12.24 -10.72 0.72
N PRO A 67 -13.25 -10.13 1.40
CA PRO A 67 -14.11 -9.11 0.79
C PRO A 67 -13.68 -7.67 1.09
N VAL A 68 -14.02 -6.76 0.17
CA VAL A 68 -14.89 -5.55 0.32
C VAL A 68 -14.39 -4.37 -0.53
N GLY A 69 -15.32 -3.74 -1.26
CA GLY A 69 -15.37 -2.28 -1.41
C GLY A 69 -14.99 -1.70 -2.78
N ASP A 70 -16.04 -1.41 -3.53
CA ASP A 70 -16.22 -0.50 -4.68
C ASP A 70 -15.13 -0.41 -5.77
N ASP A 71 -15.66 -0.62 -6.97
CA ASP A 71 -15.23 -0.24 -8.32
C ASP A 71 -13.89 -0.77 -8.84
N ASN A 72 -14.01 -1.41 -10.01
CA ASN A 72 -13.01 -2.10 -10.83
C ASN A 72 -12.52 -3.46 -10.31
N PHE A 73 -13.24 -4.51 -10.72
CA PHE A 73 -12.71 -5.87 -10.78
C PHE A 73 -11.68 -5.94 -11.92
N MET A 74 -10.40 -5.75 -11.60
CA MET A 74 -9.33 -6.42 -12.34
C MET A 74 -9.14 -7.80 -11.73
N LEU A 75 -9.10 -8.82 -12.58
CA LEU A 75 -8.89 -10.20 -12.11
C LEU A 75 -7.55 -10.26 -11.36
N VAL A 76 -7.52 -10.96 -10.23
CA VAL A 76 -6.29 -11.16 -9.44
C VAL A 76 -5.16 -11.76 -10.29
N ASP A 77 -5.50 -12.48 -11.36
CA ASP A 77 -4.56 -13.02 -12.36
C ASP A 77 -3.83 -11.97 -13.20
N GLU A 78 -4.30 -10.72 -13.22
CA GLU A 78 -3.65 -9.61 -13.92
C GLU A 78 -2.64 -8.88 -13.04
N MET A 79 -2.75 -8.97 -11.71
CA MET A 79 -1.90 -8.25 -10.78
C MET A 79 -0.56 -8.97 -10.58
N ILE A 80 0.53 -8.22 -10.70
CA ILE A 80 1.88 -8.74 -10.42
C ILE A 80 2.23 -8.50 -8.95
N SER A 81 3.17 -9.26 -8.38
CA SER A 81 3.55 -9.09 -6.97
C SER A 81 4.06 -7.66 -6.68
N VAL A 82 4.08 -7.25 -5.41
CA VAL A 82 4.60 -5.93 -5.03
C VAL A 82 6.03 -5.74 -5.53
N ASP A 83 6.90 -6.74 -5.42
CA ASP A 83 8.28 -6.67 -5.91
C ASP A 83 8.36 -6.53 -7.44
N GLN A 84 7.54 -7.28 -8.18
CA GLN A 84 7.45 -7.15 -9.63
C GLN A 84 6.92 -5.78 -10.05
N ALA A 85 5.92 -5.26 -9.35
CA ALA A 85 5.39 -3.91 -9.57
C ALA A 85 6.47 -2.84 -9.31
N ILE A 86 7.33 -3.02 -8.30
CA ILE A 86 8.47 -2.15 -8.04
C ILE A 86 9.47 -2.21 -9.19
N GLU A 87 9.74 -3.40 -9.72
CA GLU A 87 10.64 -3.58 -10.86
C GLU A 87 10.09 -2.87 -12.12
N GLU A 88 8.80 -3.05 -12.41
CA GLU A 88 8.09 -2.34 -13.49
C GLU A 88 8.11 -0.83 -13.27
N HIS A 89 8.00 -0.35 -12.03
CA HIS A 89 8.17 1.06 -11.72
C HIS A 89 9.60 1.57 -11.97
N ARG A 90 10.64 0.76 -11.78
CA ARG A 90 12.03 1.18 -11.96
C ARG A 90 12.48 1.18 -13.42
N LYS A 91 11.92 0.31 -14.25
CA LYS A 91 12.23 0.24 -15.70
C LYS A 91 11.79 1.52 -16.42
N PRO A 92 12.60 2.12 -17.32
CA PRO A 92 12.18 3.29 -18.09
C PRO A 92 10.90 3.07 -18.92
N ASP A 93 10.75 1.88 -19.48
CA ASP A 93 9.64 1.41 -20.33
C ASP A 93 8.64 0.50 -19.60
N GLY A 94 8.81 0.33 -18.29
CA GLY A 94 7.96 -0.56 -17.50
C GLY A 94 6.53 -0.03 -17.36
N ASN A 95 5.58 -0.96 -17.22
CA ASN A 95 4.15 -0.64 -17.23
C ASN A 95 3.72 -0.01 -15.89
N LYS A 96 3.74 1.34 -15.83
CA LYS A 96 3.39 2.10 -14.62
C LYS A 96 1.94 1.91 -14.21
N GLN A 97 1.04 1.71 -15.17
CA GLN A 97 -0.39 1.48 -14.91
C GLN A 97 -0.58 0.15 -14.19
N LYS A 98 0.05 -0.92 -14.69
CA LYS A 98 -0.01 -2.24 -14.07
C LYS A 98 0.62 -2.26 -12.68
N ALA A 99 1.75 -1.58 -12.51
CA ALA A 99 2.38 -1.43 -11.21
C ALA A 99 1.44 -0.69 -10.23
N TRP A 100 0.83 0.41 -10.67
CA TRP A 100 -0.15 1.18 -9.87
C TRP A 100 -1.35 0.34 -9.44
N GLU A 101 -1.95 -0.41 -10.35
CA GLU A 101 -3.09 -1.29 -10.06
C GLU A 101 -2.70 -2.37 -9.05
N SER A 102 -1.52 -2.97 -9.23
CA SER A 102 -0.98 -3.96 -8.29
C SER A 102 -0.73 -3.33 -6.92
N PHE A 103 -0.12 -2.15 -6.84
CA PHE A 103 0.08 -1.45 -5.57
C PHE A 103 -1.24 -1.13 -4.87
N LYS A 104 -2.25 -0.64 -5.59
CA LYS A 104 -3.58 -0.40 -5.02
C LYS A 104 -4.20 -1.68 -4.46
N TYR A 105 -4.11 -2.78 -5.22
CA TYR A 105 -4.65 -4.07 -4.81
C TYR A 105 -4.01 -4.55 -3.50
N TYR A 106 -2.68 -4.63 -3.44
CA TYR A 106 -1.99 -5.09 -2.24
C TYR A 106 -2.08 -4.09 -1.07
N ALA A 107 -2.19 -2.79 -1.34
CA ALA A 107 -2.44 -1.79 -0.30
C ALA A 107 -3.81 -1.99 0.36
N LYS A 108 -4.86 -2.33 -0.41
CA LYS A 108 -6.19 -2.70 0.13
C LYS A 108 -6.12 -3.96 1.01
N LEU A 109 -5.22 -4.91 0.69
CA LEU A 109 -4.96 -6.09 1.51
C LEU A 109 -4.09 -5.82 2.76
N GLY A 110 -3.61 -4.59 2.93
CA GLY A 110 -2.81 -4.18 4.09
C GLY A 110 -1.30 -4.25 3.89
N ASP A 111 -0.80 -4.53 2.69
CA ASP A 111 0.64 -4.52 2.43
C ASP A 111 1.22 -3.11 2.58
N ILE A 112 2.15 -2.97 3.54
CA ILE A 112 2.74 -1.68 3.91
C ILE A 112 3.62 -1.10 2.80
N MET A 113 4.35 -1.95 2.08
CA MET A 113 5.20 -1.50 0.98
C MET A 113 4.34 -1.03 -0.20
N ALA A 114 3.27 -1.75 -0.50
CA ALA A 114 2.30 -1.35 -1.50
C ALA A 114 1.64 -0.01 -1.13
N LYS A 115 1.24 0.20 0.13
CA LYS A 115 0.75 1.50 0.62
C LYS A 115 1.76 2.63 0.40
N TYR A 116 3.04 2.40 0.71
CA TYR A 116 4.10 3.36 0.41
C TYR A 116 4.13 3.71 -1.10
N TRP A 117 4.08 2.71 -1.98
CA TRP A 117 4.10 2.94 -3.42
C TRP A 117 2.84 3.61 -3.95
N VAL A 118 1.67 3.33 -3.37
CA VAL A 118 0.45 4.09 -3.68
C VAL A 118 0.67 5.57 -3.34
N GLY A 119 1.17 5.87 -2.15
CA GLY A 119 1.50 7.24 -1.75
C GLY A 119 2.53 7.89 -2.68
N TYR A 120 3.55 7.14 -3.10
CA TYR A 120 4.57 7.59 -4.04
C TYR A 120 3.97 8.02 -5.38
N TYR A 121 3.08 7.20 -5.93
CA TYR A 121 2.42 7.46 -7.22
C TYR A 121 1.53 8.70 -7.19
N LEU A 122 0.81 8.91 -6.09
CA LEU A 122 -0.04 10.07 -5.88
C LEU A 122 0.80 11.34 -5.69
N TYR A 123 1.83 11.29 -4.85
CA TYR A 123 2.68 12.44 -4.53
C TYR A 123 3.45 12.96 -5.75
N HIS A 124 4.00 12.04 -6.56
CA HIS A 124 4.80 12.40 -7.73
C HIS A 124 3.97 12.55 -9.02
N SER A 125 2.65 12.37 -8.95
CA SER A 125 1.75 12.36 -10.10
C SER A 125 2.29 11.50 -11.25
N ILE A 126 2.68 10.25 -10.93
CA ILE A 126 3.34 9.33 -11.87
C ILE A 126 2.45 9.04 -13.08
N LEU A 127 1.14 8.89 -12.85
CA LEU A 127 0.16 8.71 -13.91
C LEU A 127 -0.51 10.06 -14.26
N PRO A 128 -0.91 10.29 -15.53
CA PRO A 128 -1.51 11.55 -15.96
C PRO A 128 -2.72 11.99 -15.11
N GLU A 129 -3.58 11.05 -14.73
CA GLU A 129 -4.77 11.29 -13.92
C GLU A 129 -4.45 11.81 -12.51
N HIS A 130 -3.26 11.51 -11.96
CA HIS A 130 -2.85 11.99 -10.63
C HIS A 130 -2.44 13.47 -10.61
N LYS A 131 -2.43 14.13 -11.77
CA LYS A 131 -2.21 15.60 -11.85
C LYS A 131 -3.47 16.36 -11.45
N GLU A 132 -4.63 15.75 -11.63
CA GLU A 132 -5.90 16.27 -11.14
C GLU A 132 -5.97 16.12 -9.62
N ASN A 133 -6.64 17.05 -8.94
CA ASN A 133 -6.82 17.03 -7.47
C ASN A 133 -5.53 16.88 -6.66
N ARG A 134 -4.44 17.51 -7.12
CA ARG A 134 -3.09 17.39 -6.53
C ARG A 134 -3.04 17.59 -5.00
N GLN A 135 -3.87 18.49 -4.47
CA GLN A 135 -3.93 18.72 -3.02
C GLN A 135 -4.46 17.51 -2.25
N GLU A 136 -5.52 16.88 -2.75
CA GLU A 136 -6.08 15.65 -2.16
C GLU A 136 -5.09 14.49 -2.30
N ASN A 137 -4.42 14.38 -3.45
CA ASN A 137 -3.38 13.38 -3.67
C ASN A 137 -2.22 13.55 -2.68
N PHE A 138 -1.81 14.78 -2.37
CA PHE A 138 -0.80 15.03 -1.33
C PHE A 138 -1.28 14.64 0.06
N GLN A 139 -2.53 14.94 0.42
CA GLN A 139 -3.10 14.53 1.71
C GLN A 139 -3.10 13.01 1.85
N HIS A 140 -3.58 12.31 0.82
CA HIS A 140 -3.62 10.85 0.82
C HIS A 140 -2.22 10.24 0.86
N ALA A 141 -1.29 10.77 0.05
CA ALA A 141 0.11 10.31 0.07
C ALA A 141 0.76 10.52 1.44
N ALA A 142 0.52 11.66 2.10
CA ALA A 142 1.10 11.93 3.41
C ALA A 142 0.58 10.97 4.49
N ILE A 143 -0.70 10.58 4.43
CA ILE A 143 -1.28 9.55 5.31
C ILE A 143 -0.58 8.20 5.08
N LEU A 144 -0.46 7.78 3.82
CA LEU A 144 0.17 6.50 3.46
C LEU A 144 1.67 6.47 3.82
N PHE A 145 2.39 7.57 3.61
CA PHE A 145 3.78 7.69 4.02
C PHE A 145 3.92 7.66 5.54
N LYS A 146 3.03 8.30 6.29
CA LYS A 146 3.05 8.23 7.75
C LYS A 146 2.85 6.81 8.24
N GLU A 147 1.84 6.12 7.72
CA GLU A 147 1.56 4.74 8.09
C GLU A 147 2.76 3.82 7.79
N ALA A 148 3.33 3.91 6.58
CA ALA A 148 4.49 3.10 6.21
C ALA A 148 5.75 3.49 7.00
N ALA A 149 5.92 4.76 7.34
CA ALA A 149 7.03 5.25 8.17
C ALA A 149 6.98 4.68 9.59
N ASP A 150 5.78 4.56 10.15
CA ASP A 150 5.53 4.01 11.49
C ASP A 150 5.78 2.50 11.55
N HIS A 151 5.69 1.82 10.41
CA HIS A 151 6.10 0.42 10.23
C HIS A 151 7.60 0.26 9.87
N GLY A 152 8.37 1.36 9.88
CA GLY A 152 9.82 1.30 9.70
C GLY A 152 10.31 1.34 8.26
N ILE A 153 9.45 1.60 7.26
CA ILE A 153 9.90 1.79 5.87
C ILE A 153 10.71 3.09 5.78
N VAL A 154 12.03 2.95 5.55
CA VAL A 154 13.00 4.06 5.58
C VAL A 154 12.71 5.11 4.51
N GLU A 155 12.30 4.68 3.32
CA GLU A 155 11.89 5.56 2.23
C GLU A 155 10.64 6.36 2.59
N ALA A 156 9.69 5.74 3.29
CA ALA A 156 8.47 6.40 3.75
C ALA A 156 8.77 7.43 4.83
N GLN A 157 9.67 7.11 5.77
CA GLN A 157 10.15 8.06 6.79
C GLN A 157 10.76 9.31 6.13
N LEU A 158 11.57 9.13 5.09
CA LEU A 158 12.15 10.24 4.33
C LEU A 158 11.08 11.06 3.60
N ARG A 159 10.11 10.40 2.96
CA ARG A 159 9.00 11.05 2.23
C ARG A 159 8.11 11.85 3.17
N TYR A 160 7.70 11.27 4.30
CA TYR A 160 6.89 11.96 5.29
C TYR A 160 7.62 13.17 5.91
N GLY A 161 8.93 13.04 6.16
CA GLY A 161 9.77 14.18 6.54
C GLY A 161 9.74 15.32 5.52
N PHE A 162 9.70 15.00 4.22
CA PHE A 162 9.51 16.03 3.18
C PHE A 162 8.10 16.63 3.21
N CYS A 163 7.05 15.82 3.36
CA CYS A 163 5.67 16.31 3.50
C CYS A 163 5.56 17.34 4.63
N LEU A 164 6.07 17.02 5.83
CA LEU A 164 6.09 17.92 6.99
C LEU A 164 6.92 19.19 6.75
N ARG A 165 8.04 19.08 6.03
CA ARG A 165 8.90 20.25 5.76
C ARG A 165 8.24 21.25 4.80
N GLN A 166 7.56 20.73 3.77
CA GLN A 166 7.00 21.51 2.68
C GLN A 166 5.55 21.93 2.93
N GLY A 167 4.83 21.20 3.78
CA GLY A 167 3.40 21.37 3.98
C GLY A 167 2.56 20.60 2.95
N ASP A 168 3.13 19.57 2.31
CA ASP A 168 2.44 18.80 1.28
C ASP A 168 1.51 17.78 1.94
N GLY A 169 0.21 18.06 1.92
CA GLY A 169 -0.83 17.18 2.48
C GLY A 169 -0.95 17.20 4.01
N VAL A 170 -0.02 17.85 4.71
CA VAL A 170 0.00 18.02 6.17
C VAL A 170 0.44 19.44 6.53
N PRO A 171 0.08 19.97 7.71
CA PRO A 171 0.63 21.23 8.19
C PRO A 171 2.16 21.19 8.26
N VAL A 172 2.80 22.34 8.01
CA VAL A 172 4.26 22.45 8.10
C VAL A 172 4.71 22.20 9.54
N ASN A 173 5.58 21.21 9.73
CA ASN A 173 6.23 20.92 11.01
C ASN A 173 7.71 20.59 10.78
N ARG A 174 8.57 21.61 10.86
CA ARG A 174 10.00 21.48 10.56
C ARG A 174 10.76 20.70 11.63
N ASP A 175 10.33 20.76 12.88
CA ASP A 175 10.99 20.09 14.00
C ASP A 175 10.75 18.57 13.91
N GLU A 176 9.51 18.18 13.60
CA GLU A 176 9.19 16.77 13.34
C GLU A 176 9.85 16.24 12.06
N ALA A 177 9.84 17.03 10.97
CA ALA A 177 10.59 16.69 9.76
C ALA A 177 12.07 16.41 10.04
N MET A 178 12.69 17.22 10.90
CA MET A 178 14.09 17.03 11.32
C MET A 178 14.30 15.71 12.04
N ARG A 179 13.35 15.27 12.89
CA ARG A 179 13.43 13.98 13.58
C ARG A 179 13.42 12.82 12.59
N TYR A 180 12.54 12.86 11.59
CA TYR A 180 12.51 11.86 10.51
C TYR A 180 13.80 11.87 9.69
N PHE A 181 14.33 13.04 9.30
CA PHE A 181 15.59 13.09 8.57
C PHE A 181 16.77 12.57 9.38
N LYS A 182 16.84 12.85 10.69
CA LYS A 182 17.88 12.27 11.55
C LYS A 182 17.77 10.76 11.62
N LEU A 183 16.57 10.22 11.86
CA LEU A 183 16.33 8.77 11.89
C LEU A 183 16.80 8.09 10.59
N VAL A 184 16.47 8.66 9.44
CA VAL A 184 16.87 8.10 8.14
C VAL A 184 18.36 8.30 7.85
N ALA A 185 18.95 9.41 8.31
CA ALA A 185 20.40 9.65 8.21
C ALA A 185 21.20 8.66 9.06
N ASP A 186 20.71 8.32 10.25
CA ASP A 186 21.35 7.35 11.15
C ASP A 186 21.30 5.92 10.56
N ASN A 187 20.28 5.63 9.74
CA ASN A 187 20.21 4.42 8.90
C ASN A 187 21.11 4.45 7.64
N GLY A 188 21.97 5.47 7.49
CA GLY A 188 22.96 5.50 6.41
C GLY A 188 22.51 6.15 5.11
N ASN A 189 21.29 6.71 5.04
CA ASN A 189 20.74 7.30 3.82
C ASN A 189 21.43 8.64 3.47
N PRO A 190 22.11 8.76 2.31
CA PRO A 190 22.88 9.95 1.97
C PRO A 190 22.01 11.21 1.79
N THR A 191 20.80 11.05 1.26
CA THR A 191 19.87 12.17 1.04
C THR A 191 19.40 12.76 2.36
N ALA A 192 19.09 11.92 3.35
CA ALA A 192 18.74 12.38 4.69
C ALA A 192 19.94 13.06 5.38
N MET A 193 21.14 12.45 5.29
CA MET A 193 22.37 13.07 5.81
C MET A 193 22.61 14.46 5.22
N TYR A 194 22.42 14.64 3.91
CA TYR A 194 22.52 15.97 3.28
C TYR A 194 21.52 16.97 3.88
N ASN A 195 20.25 16.57 4.05
CA ASN A 195 19.22 17.46 4.60
C ASN A 195 19.52 17.85 6.05
N VAL A 196 19.96 16.89 6.89
CA VAL A 196 20.38 17.15 8.27
C VAL A 196 21.60 18.07 8.29
N GLY A 197 22.63 17.75 7.50
CA GLY A 197 23.87 18.53 7.45
C GLY A 197 23.65 19.97 7.00
N SER A 198 22.83 20.16 5.97
CA SER A 198 22.43 21.48 5.47
C SER A 198 21.67 22.28 6.53
N ALA A 199 20.72 21.65 7.23
CA ALA A 199 19.93 22.31 8.27
C ALA A 199 20.78 22.78 9.45
N TYR A 200 21.73 21.96 9.92
CA TYR A 200 22.70 22.35 10.95
C TYR A 200 23.63 23.48 10.48
N TRP A 201 24.02 23.48 9.20
CA TRP A 201 24.89 24.53 8.64
C TRP A 201 24.23 25.91 8.63
N ILE A 202 22.93 25.98 8.28
CA ILE A 202 22.16 27.22 8.14
C ILE A 202 21.33 27.58 9.38
N GLY A 203 21.15 26.66 10.33
CA GLY A 203 20.30 26.84 11.53
C GLY A 203 18.80 26.77 11.26
N LYS A 204 18.35 25.97 10.27
CA LYS A 204 16.93 25.87 9.90
C LYS A 204 16.25 24.71 10.63
N GLY A 205 15.42 25.02 11.63
CA GLY A 205 14.73 24.00 12.45
C GLY A 205 15.63 23.28 13.44
N VAL A 206 16.87 23.75 13.61
CA VAL A 206 17.85 23.28 14.59
C VAL A 206 18.75 24.45 15.00
N ILE A 207 19.33 24.39 16.19
CA ILE A 207 20.41 25.29 16.58
C ILE A 207 21.56 25.08 15.60
N LYS A 208 22.03 26.17 15.00
CA LYS A 208 23.10 26.16 14.01
C LYS A 208 24.37 25.57 14.63
N ASP A 209 24.89 24.53 14.00
CA ASP A 209 26.15 23.87 14.37
C ASP A 209 26.87 23.45 13.09
N ARG A 210 27.96 24.16 12.77
CA ARG A 210 28.71 23.93 11.54
C ARG A 210 29.57 22.68 11.59
N GLU A 211 29.99 22.22 12.77
CA GLU A 211 30.75 20.99 12.90
C GLU A 211 29.85 19.79 12.64
N ILE A 212 28.70 19.72 13.31
CA ILE A 212 27.70 18.67 13.06
C ILE A 212 27.25 18.72 11.59
N GLY A 213 26.97 19.92 11.07
CA GLY A 213 26.60 20.12 9.67
C GLY A 213 27.64 19.56 8.70
N SER A 214 28.91 19.91 8.90
CA SER A 214 30.03 19.44 8.08
C SER A 214 30.21 17.93 8.16
N LYS A 215 30.05 17.34 9.34
CA LYS A 215 30.16 15.89 9.54
C LYS A 215 29.14 15.14 8.70
N TYR A 216 27.88 15.54 8.74
CA TYR A 216 26.83 14.92 7.92
C TYR A 216 27.04 15.15 6.42
N LEU A 217 27.40 16.37 6.01
CA LEU A 217 27.66 16.69 4.60
C LEU A 217 28.83 15.87 4.04
N ARG A 218 29.92 15.73 4.82
CA ARG A 218 31.08 14.91 4.46
C ARG A 218 30.69 13.45 4.25
N THR A 219 29.95 12.87 5.19
CA THR A 219 29.52 11.46 5.09
C THR A 219 28.56 11.25 3.92
N ALA A 220 27.64 12.18 3.67
CA ALA A 220 26.75 12.13 2.52
C ALA A 220 27.55 12.21 1.20
N ALA A 221 28.54 13.09 1.13
CA ALA A 221 29.37 13.26 -0.06
C ALA A 221 30.26 12.03 -0.34
N LYS A 222 30.79 11.38 0.70
CA LYS A 222 31.48 10.08 0.59
C LYS A 222 30.60 8.93 0.09
N LYS A 223 29.29 9.08 0.20
CA LYS A 223 28.28 8.15 -0.34
C LYS A 223 27.69 8.65 -1.66
N ASP A 224 28.46 9.45 -2.41
CA ASP A 224 28.15 9.98 -3.73
C ASP A 224 26.86 10.85 -3.80
N GLN A 225 26.44 11.44 -2.69
CA GLN A 225 25.29 12.34 -2.70
C GLN A 225 25.66 13.67 -3.38
N HIS A 226 25.11 13.88 -4.57
CA HIS A 226 25.48 14.99 -5.47
C HIS A 226 25.36 16.40 -4.84
N ASN A 227 24.27 16.68 -4.11
CA ASN A 227 24.07 17.98 -3.46
C ASN A 227 25.05 18.17 -2.29
N ALA A 228 25.38 17.10 -1.57
CA ALA A 228 26.37 17.16 -0.50
C ALA A 228 27.78 17.41 -1.07
N ILE A 229 28.15 16.75 -2.17
CA ILE A 229 29.40 17.00 -2.91
C ILE A 229 29.49 18.46 -3.33
N ALA A 230 28.45 18.99 -3.99
CA ALA A 230 28.41 20.38 -4.44
C ALA A 230 28.51 21.36 -3.26
N MET A 231 27.81 21.08 -2.16
CA MET A 231 27.83 21.90 -0.96
C MET A 231 29.21 21.85 -0.28
N CYS A 232 29.84 20.68 -0.17
CA CYS A 232 31.17 20.55 0.41
C CYS A 232 32.22 21.32 -0.40
N LYS A 233 32.20 21.23 -1.74
CA LYS A 233 33.06 22.04 -2.63
C LYS A 233 32.86 23.52 -2.40
N LYS A 234 31.61 23.99 -2.33
CA LYS A 234 31.27 25.40 -2.10
C LYS A 234 31.74 25.91 -0.74
N LEU A 235 31.74 25.06 0.27
CA LEU A 235 32.04 25.42 1.66
C LEU A 235 33.49 25.13 2.08
N GLY A 236 34.32 24.57 1.19
CA GLY A 236 35.69 24.16 1.51
C GLY A 236 35.77 22.98 2.49
N ILE A 237 34.72 22.16 2.56
CA ILE A 237 34.69 20.96 3.42
C ILE A 237 35.32 19.81 2.62
N SER A 238 36.40 19.22 3.13
CA SER A 238 36.97 18.00 2.54
C SER A 238 36.04 16.79 2.74
N TYR A 239 36.02 15.83 1.83
CA TYR A 239 35.24 14.59 1.96
C TYR A 239 35.86 13.44 1.20
#